data_AF-A0A1I2AL16-F1
#
_entry.id   AF-A0A1I2AL16-F1
#
_cell.length_a   1.000
_cell.length_b   1.000
_cell.length_c   1.000
_cell.angle_alpha   90.00
_cell.angle_beta   90.00
_cell.angle_gamma   90.00
#
_symmetry.space_group_name_H-M   'P 1'
#
loop_
_entity.id
_entity.type
_entity.pdbx_description
1 polymer ?
#
loop_
_entity_poly.entity_id
_entity_poly.type
_entity_poly.pdbx_seq_one_letter_code
_entity_poly.pdbx_strand_id
1 'polypeptide(L)'
;MFIPGIIITILTFPGVIVHELAHQLFCRWFKVPVFEVCYFRAQNPAGYVIHEKARNPTQAVLISTGPFILNTVLGFLIALPAALQFKLDAANPLDYLLLYLGISIAMHAFPSTGDAESLWKSVVKGETSSRLSKILVTPIVGFIYLGALGSFFWLDLMYGIAVAIGLPWLLITLWV
;
A
#
# COMPACT_ATOMS: atom_id res chain seq x y z
N MET A 1 -9.46 -8.85 -22.13
CA MET A 1 -10.29 -9.52 -21.10
C MET A 1 -10.19 -8.69 -19.83
N PHE A 2 -11.19 -7.84 -19.55
CA PHE A 2 -11.24 -7.05 -18.32
C PHE A 2 -11.61 -8.01 -17.19
N ILE A 3 -10.64 -8.45 -16.41
CA ILE A 3 -10.95 -9.08 -15.12
C ILE A 3 -11.59 -7.97 -14.27
N PRO A 4 -12.81 -8.15 -13.75
CA PRO A 4 -13.42 -7.17 -12.85
C PRO A 4 -12.47 -6.93 -11.68
N GLY A 5 -12.09 -5.68 -11.42
CA GLY A 5 -11.13 -5.34 -10.35
C GLY A 5 -11.49 -5.98 -9.00
N ILE A 6 -12.78 -6.13 -8.73
CA ILE A 6 -13.30 -6.77 -7.51
C ILE A 6 -12.89 -8.24 -7.35
N ILE A 7 -12.76 -9.02 -8.44
CA ILE A 7 -12.31 -10.42 -8.36
C ILE A 7 -10.85 -10.46 -7.91
N ILE A 8 -10.02 -9.59 -8.49
CA ILE A 8 -8.61 -9.48 -8.13
C ILE A 8 -8.50 -9.09 -6.66
N THR A 9 -9.25 -8.06 -6.25
CA THR A 9 -9.29 -7.59 -4.85
C THR A 9 -9.74 -8.69 -3.88
N ILE A 10 -10.71 -9.53 -4.25
CA ILE A 10 -11.11 -10.69 -3.43
C ILE A 10 -9.98 -11.72 -3.37
N LEU A 11 -9.33 -12.04 -4.49
CA LEU A 11 -8.22 -13.00 -4.52
C LEU A 11 -6.99 -12.49 -3.76
N THR A 12 -6.83 -11.18 -3.64
CA THR A 12 -5.68 -10.53 -2.99
C THR A 12 -6.09 -9.74 -1.75
N PHE A 13 -7.21 -10.14 -1.13
CA PHE A 13 -7.78 -9.50 0.06
C PHE A 13 -6.81 -9.33 1.24
N PRO A 14 -5.83 -10.24 1.50
CA PRO A 14 -4.90 -10.04 2.60
C PRO A 14 -4.14 -8.71 2.48
N GLY A 15 -3.83 -8.29 1.26
CA GLY A 15 -3.18 -7.00 1.02
C GLY A 15 -4.03 -5.80 1.37
N VAL A 16 -5.34 -5.84 1.07
CA VAL A 16 -6.29 -4.80 1.49
C VAL A 16 -6.33 -4.69 3.02
N ILE A 17 -6.40 -5.83 3.71
CA ILE A 17 -6.42 -5.85 5.19
C ILE A 17 -5.16 -5.18 5.76
N VAL A 18 -3.98 -5.55 5.24
CA VAL A 18 -2.71 -4.96 5.70
C VAL A 18 -2.64 -3.48 5.36
N HIS A 19 -3.17 -3.06 4.21
CA HIS A 19 -3.23 -1.65 3.81
C HIS A 19 -4.05 -0.81 4.81
N GLU A 20 -5.27 -1.23 5.13
CA GLU A 20 -6.12 -0.52 6.09
C GLU A 20 -5.59 -0.61 7.52
N LEU A 21 -4.96 -1.74 7.88
CA LEU A 21 -4.25 -1.86 9.15
C LEU A 21 -3.09 -0.87 9.24
N ALA A 22 -2.37 -0.62 8.15
CA ALA A 22 -1.30 0.36 8.11
C ALA A 22 -1.84 1.77 8.34
N HIS A 23 -2.91 2.17 7.66
CA HIS A 23 -3.60 3.45 7.91
C HIS A 23 -3.95 3.61 9.38
N GLN A 24 -4.59 2.60 9.97
CA GLN A 24 -4.96 2.62 11.38
C GLN A 24 -3.74 2.68 12.30
N LEU A 25 -2.66 1.99 11.97
CA LEU A 25 -1.41 1.99 12.73
C LEU A 25 -0.79 3.38 12.77
N PHE A 26 -0.69 4.07 11.62
CA PHE A 26 -0.20 5.45 11.57
C PHE A 26 -1.12 6.42 12.32
N CYS A 27 -2.44 6.26 12.20
CA CYS A 27 -3.38 7.04 13.03
C CYS A 27 -3.11 6.85 14.53
N ARG A 28 -2.93 5.61 14.99
CA ARG A 28 -2.64 5.29 16.40
C ARG A 28 -1.28 5.86 16.85
N TRP A 29 -0.23 5.74 16.04
CA TRP A 29 1.08 6.31 16.35
C TRP A 29 1.03 7.83 16.52
N PHE A 30 0.22 8.52 15.72
CA PHE A 30 0.03 9.96 15.82
C PHE A 30 -1.07 10.39 16.79
N LYS A 31 -1.70 9.44 17.49
CA LYS A 31 -2.83 9.69 18.40
C LYS A 31 -3.99 10.44 17.70
N VAL A 32 -4.24 10.10 16.44
CA VAL A 32 -5.39 10.56 15.67
C VAL A 32 -6.55 9.59 15.94
N PRO A 33 -7.68 10.06 16.51
CA PRO A 33 -8.86 9.24 16.74
C PRO A 33 -9.35 8.57 15.46
N VAL A 34 -9.64 7.28 15.55
CA VAL A 34 -10.24 6.48 14.48
C VAL A 34 -11.71 6.24 14.85
N PHE A 35 -12.62 6.66 13.99
CA PHE A 35 -14.06 6.55 14.20
C PHE A 35 -14.60 5.22 13.70
N GLU A 36 -14.11 4.74 12.56
CA GLU A 36 -14.59 3.51 11.93
C GLU A 36 -13.47 2.86 11.13
N VAL A 37 -13.44 1.52 11.13
CA VAL A 37 -12.51 0.73 10.32
C VAL A 37 -13.25 -0.43 9.67
N CYS A 38 -13.09 -0.57 8.36
CA CYS A 38 -13.47 -1.74 7.60
C CYS A 38 -12.22 -2.29 6.92
N TYR A 39 -11.63 -3.37 7.45
CA TYR A 39 -10.40 -3.95 6.88
C TYR A 39 -10.61 -4.62 5.53
N PHE A 40 -11.80 -5.16 5.28
CA PHE A 40 -12.14 -5.75 3.99
C PHE A 40 -13.66 -5.84 3.80
N ARG A 41 -14.11 -5.50 2.60
CA ARG A 41 -15.44 -5.81 2.05
C ARG A 41 -15.32 -6.02 0.55
N ALA A 42 -16.11 -6.93 0.00
CA ALA A 42 -16.19 -7.15 -1.45
C ALA A 42 -17.05 -6.07 -2.12
N GLN A 43 -16.66 -4.80 -1.98
CA GLN A 43 -17.32 -3.61 -2.51
C GLN A 43 -16.26 -2.56 -2.90
N ASN A 44 -16.70 -1.40 -3.42
CA ASN A 44 -15.82 -0.25 -3.66
C ASN A 44 -16.21 0.91 -2.72
N PRO A 45 -15.31 1.37 -1.82
CA PRO A 45 -13.95 0.87 -1.60
C PRO A 45 -13.92 -0.51 -0.91
N ALA A 46 -12.85 -1.26 -1.14
CA ALA A 46 -12.66 -2.61 -0.60
C ALA A 46 -12.24 -2.65 0.87
N GLY A 47 -11.78 -1.52 1.39
CA GLY A 47 -11.46 -1.27 2.79
C GLY A 47 -11.47 0.24 3.04
N TYR A 48 -11.54 0.66 4.29
CA TYR A 48 -11.39 2.07 4.66
C TYR A 48 -11.11 2.25 6.16
N VAL A 49 -10.46 3.36 6.49
CA VAL A 49 -10.29 3.89 7.84
C VAL A 49 -10.83 5.32 7.90
N ILE A 50 -11.91 5.53 8.66
CA ILE A 50 -12.43 6.88 8.94
C ILE A 50 -11.79 7.39 10.22
N HIS A 51 -11.09 8.52 10.14
CA HIS A 51 -10.35 9.09 11.27
C HIS A 51 -10.51 10.62 11.33
N GLU A 52 -10.17 11.20 12.48
CA GLU A 52 -10.12 12.64 12.67
C GLU A 52 -9.09 13.29 11.71
N LYS A 53 -9.31 14.56 11.35
CA LYS A 53 -8.33 15.31 10.56
C LYS A 53 -6.96 15.31 11.25
N ALA A 54 -5.92 15.01 10.48
CA ALA A 54 -4.54 15.10 10.95
C ALA A 54 -4.19 16.52 11.39
N ARG A 55 -3.44 16.66 12.49
CA ARG A 55 -3.17 17.96 13.13
C ARG A 55 -2.14 18.79 12.39
N ASN A 56 -1.26 18.14 11.64
CA ASN A 56 -0.23 18.80 10.86
C ASN A 56 0.03 18.05 9.52
N PRO A 57 0.68 18.71 8.55
CA PRO A 57 0.93 18.13 7.24
C PRO A 57 1.74 16.83 7.27
N THR A 58 2.71 16.71 8.16
CA THR A 58 3.56 15.50 8.27
C THR A 58 2.73 14.28 8.68
N GLN A 59 1.83 14.44 9.66
CA GLN A 59 0.89 13.39 10.04
C GLN A 59 -0.01 13.01 8.86
N ALA A 60 -0.56 14.01 8.16
CA ALA A 60 -1.43 13.75 7.01
C ALA A 60 -0.71 12.91 5.94
N VAL A 61 0.52 13.31 5.58
CA VAL A 61 1.37 12.58 4.62
C VAL A 61 1.65 11.16 5.12
N LEU A 62 2.14 11.00 6.35
CA LEU A 62 2.54 9.69 6.86
C LEU A 62 1.37 8.74 7.07
N ILE A 63 0.17 9.23 7.41
CA ILE A 63 -1.04 8.41 7.43
C ILE A 63 -1.36 7.96 6.00
N SER A 64 -1.44 8.91 5.06
CA SER A 64 -1.87 8.64 3.67
C SER A 64 -0.89 7.78 2.88
N THR A 65 0.42 7.90 3.10
CA THR A 65 1.46 7.15 2.39
C THR A 65 2.07 6.03 3.22
N GLY A 66 1.67 5.90 4.48
CA GLY A 66 2.14 4.87 5.39
C GLY A 66 1.95 3.44 4.89
N PRO A 67 0.76 3.09 4.34
CA PRO A 67 0.53 1.77 3.75
C PRO A 67 1.52 1.42 2.64
N PHE A 68 1.94 2.39 1.81
CA PHE A 68 2.91 2.15 0.75
C PHE A 68 4.23 1.62 1.31
N ILE A 69 4.74 2.22 2.37
CA ILE A 69 5.99 1.79 3.01
C ILE A 69 5.80 0.43 3.68
N LEU A 70 4.75 0.30 4.49
CA LEU A 70 4.54 -0.89 5.33
C LEU A 70 4.24 -2.13 4.48
N ASN A 71 3.35 -2.02 3.50
CA ASN A 71 3.01 -3.14 2.61
C ASN A 71 4.21 -3.54 1.74
N THR A 72 5.01 -2.59 1.26
CA THR A 72 6.20 -2.92 0.48
C THR A 72 7.21 -3.70 1.30
N VAL A 73 7.52 -3.22 2.52
CA VAL A 73 8.49 -3.88 3.41
C VAL A 73 7.97 -5.26 3.83
N LEU A 74 6.70 -5.35 4.26
CA LEU A 74 6.12 -6.63 4.69
C LEU A 74 6.01 -7.62 3.53
N GLY A 75 5.56 -7.18 2.36
CA GLY A 75 5.45 -8.02 1.17
C GLY A 75 6.80 -8.60 0.76
N PHE A 76 7.86 -7.77 0.78
CA PHE A 76 9.23 -8.21 0.56
C PHE A 76 9.69 -9.23 1.60
N LEU A 77 9.58 -8.90 2.90
CA LEU A 77 10.09 -9.75 3.98
C LEU A 77 9.38 -11.11 4.05
N ILE A 78 8.07 -11.14 3.80
CA ILE A 78 7.28 -12.37 3.79
C ILE A 78 7.64 -13.23 2.57
N ALA A 79 7.84 -12.64 1.40
CA ALA A 79 8.17 -13.38 0.19
C ALA A 79 9.63 -13.81 0.08
N LEU A 80 10.56 -13.11 0.75
CA LEU A 80 12.00 -13.37 0.70
C LEU A 80 12.39 -14.85 0.92
N PRO A 81 11.96 -15.54 1.99
CA PRO A 81 12.29 -16.95 2.19
C PRO A 81 11.74 -17.84 1.06
N ALA A 82 10.52 -17.59 0.61
CA ALA A 82 9.92 -18.34 -0.49
C ALA A 82 10.68 -18.15 -1.80
N ALA A 83 11.00 -16.89 -2.16
CA ALA A 83 11.73 -16.56 -3.36
C ALA A 83 13.12 -17.23 -3.41
N LEU A 84 13.76 -17.40 -2.25
CA LEU A 84 15.00 -18.18 -2.13
C LEU A 84 14.78 -19.67 -2.39
N GLN A 85 13.76 -20.29 -1.78
CA GLN A 85 13.45 -21.71 -2.02
C GLN A 85 13.10 -21.99 -3.48
N PHE A 86 12.37 -21.09 -4.14
CA PHE A 86 12.10 -21.18 -5.57
C PHE A 86 13.37 -21.08 -6.42
N LYS A 87 14.33 -20.21 -6.06
CA LYS A 87 15.61 -20.10 -6.79
C LYS A 87 16.50 -21.34 -6.62
N LEU A 88 16.35 -22.06 -5.51
CA LEU A 88 17.08 -23.28 -5.20
C LEU A 88 16.35 -24.57 -5.65
N ASP A 89 15.24 -24.45 -6.38
CA ASP A 89 14.38 -25.58 -6.77
C ASP A 89 13.94 -26.47 -5.58
N ALA A 90 13.77 -25.87 -4.41
CA ALA A 90 13.45 -26.53 -3.14
C ALA A 90 12.11 -26.06 -2.52
N ALA A 91 11.28 -25.40 -3.32
CA ALA A 91 10.00 -24.85 -2.86
C ALA A 91 9.02 -25.93 -2.40
N ASN A 92 8.36 -25.67 -1.28
CA ASN A 92 7.31 -26.50 -0.69
C ASN A 92 5.99 -25.71 -0.59
N PRO A 93 4.85 -26.33 -0.20
CA PRO A 93 3.56 -25.66 -0.16
C PRO A 93 3.51 -24.36 0.69
N LEU A 94 4.33 -24.25 1.74
CA LEU A 94 4.41 -23.02 2.54
C LEU A 94 5.01 -21.86 1.72
N ASP A 95 5.98 -22.13 0.84
CA ASP A 95 6.59 -21.11 0.00
C ASP A 95 5.61 -20.52 -1.01
N TYR A 96 4.71 -21.34 -1.57
CA TYR A 96 3.60 -20.85 -2.41
C TYR A 96 2.67 -19.91 -1.63
N LEU A 97 2.34 -20.26 -0.38
CA LEU A 97 1.49 -19.43 0.48
C LEU A 97 2.19 -18.11 0.83
N LEU A 98 3.47 -18.15 1.23
CA LEU A 98 4.25 -16.96 1.56
C LEU A 98 4.41 -16.05 0.33
N LEU A 99 4.65 -16.63 -0.85
CA LEU A 99 4.75 -15.86 -2.08
C LEU A 99 3.42 -15.20 -2.44
N TYR A 100 2.31 -15.94 -2.33
CA TYR A 100 0.97 -15.39 -2.50
C TYR A 100 0.70 -14.22 -1.55
N LEU A 101 1.01 -14.38 -0.25
CA LEU A 101 0.82 -13.33 0.75
C LEU A 101 1.70 -12.11 0.44
N GLY A 102 2.97 -12.32 0.10
CA GLY A 102 3.90 -11.25 -0.23
C GLY A 102 3.47 -10.44 -1.45
N ILE A 103 3.07 -11.12 -2.54
CA ILE A 103 2.53 -10.48 -3.75
C ILE A 103 1.24 -9.73 -3.40
N SER A 104 0.30 -10.37 -2.70
CA SER A 104 -0.98 -9.76 -2.34
C SER A 104 -0.80 -8.47 -1.53
N ILE A 105 0.09 -8.49 -0.53
CA ILE A 105 0.38 -7.34 0.32
C ILE A 105 1.05 -6.22 -0.48
N ALA A 106 2.13 -6.52 -1.20
CA ALA A 106 2.86 -5.53 -1.98
C ALA A 106 2.02 -4.95 -3.12
N MET A 107 1.14 -5.74 -3.73
CA MET A 107 0.20 -5.27 -4.75
C MET A 107 -0.74 -4.18 -4.23
N HIS A 108 -1.10 -4.22 -2.94
CA HIS A 108 -1.93 -3.20 -2.31
C HIS A 108 -1.10 -2.13 -1.60
N ALA A 109 0.12 -1.84 -2.05
CA ALA A 109 0.95 -0.81 -1.42
C ALA A 109 0.53 0.61 -1.84
N PHE A 110 0.14 0.83 -3.10
CA PHE A 110 -0.10 2.19 -3.59
C PHE A 110 -1.27 2.88 -2.85
N PRO A 111 -1.10 4.15 -2.46
CA PRO A 111 -2.20 4.93 -1.88
C PRO A 111 -3.33 5.13 -2.89
N SER A 112 -4.55 5.24 -2.38
CA SER A 112 -5.76 5.41 -3.17
C SER A 112 -6.01 6.86 -3.57
N THR A 113 -6.98 7.07 -4.48
CA THR A 113 -7.48 8.42 -4.79
C THR A 113 -8.12 9.10 -3.56
N GLY A 114 -8.67 8.31 -2.62
CA GLY A 114 -9.18 8.82 -1.35
C GLY A 114 -8.07 9.40 -0.47
N ASP A 115 -6.90 8.75 -0.44
CA ASP A 115 -5.72 9.24 0.28
C ASP A 115 -5.21 10.55 -0.32
N ALA A 116 -5.14 10.63 -1.65
CA ALA A 116 -4.80 11.86 -2.37
C ALA A 116 -5.78 12.99 -2.07
N GLU A 117 -7.08 12.71 -2.05
CA GLU A 117 -8.12 13.69 -1.74
C GLU A 117 -8.02 14.17 -0.28
N SER A 118 -7.76 13.26 0.66
CA SER A 118 -7.54 13.58 2.07
C SER A 118 -6.35 14.54 2.25
N LEU A 119 -5.21 14.27 1.60
CA LEU A 119 -4.04 15.16 1.58
C LEU A 119 -4.35 16.51 0.95
N TRP A 120 -5.04 16.49 -0.19
CA TRP A 120 -5.40 17.72 -0.91
C TRP A 120 -6.27 18.64 -0.06
N LYS A 121 -7.31 18.09 0.58
CA LYS A 121 -8.20 18.85 1.47
C LYS A 121 -7.50 19.30 2.74
N SER A 122 -6.72 18.41 3.37
CA SER A 122 -6.15 18.68 4.69
C SER A 122 -4.94 19.60 4.65
N VAL A 123 -4.09 19.47 3.61
CA VAL A 123 -2.82 20.20 3.50
C VAL A 123 -2.88 21.26 2.41
N VAL A 124 -3.16 20.88 1.16
CA VAL A 124 -3.03 21.80 0.02
C VAL A 124 -4.05 22.93 0.09
N LYS A 125 -5.33 22.58 0.30
CA LYS A 125 -6.43 23.53 0.54
C LYS A 125 -6.55 23.95 2.01
N GLY A 126 -5.75 23.39 2.91
CA GLY A 126 -5.80 23.73 4.33
C GLY A 126 -5.39 25.18 4.60
N GLU A 127 -6.22 25.94 5.31
CA GLU A 127 -5.95 27.33 5.68
C GLU A 127 -4.76 27.44 6.65
N THR A 128 -4.63 26.48 7.55
CA THR A 128 -3.58 26.43 8.58
C THR A 128 -2.25 25.88 8.08
N SER A 129 -2.17 25.40 6.83
CA SER A 129 -0.95 24.81 6.28
C SER A 129 0.00 25.87 5.73
N SER A 130 1.29 25.74 6.08
CA SER A 130 2.33 26.65 5.58
C SER A 130 2.46 26.57 4.05
N ARG A 131 2.93 27.65 3.40
CA ARG A 131 3.19 27.66 1.95
C ARG A 131 4.17 26.56 1.53
N LEU A 132 5.20 26.30 2.34
CA LEU A 132 6.18 25.25 2.07
C LEU A 132 5.54 23.85 2.08
N SER A 133 4.69 23.57 3.08
CA SER A 133 3.97 22.29 3.16
C SER A 133 3.07 22.06 1.94
N LYS A 134 2.40 23.11 1.44
CA LYS A 134 1.56 23.03 0.24
C LYS A 134 2.40 22.67 -0.99
N ILE A 135 3.55 23.35 -1.17
CA ILE A 135 4.46 23.10 -2.30
C ILE A 135 5.01 21.67 -2.26
N LEU A 136 5.38 21.16 -1.08
CA LEU A 136 5.93 19.81 -0.93
C LEU A 136 4.88 18.71 -1.08
N VAL A 137 3.65 18.91 -0.59
CA VAL A 137 2.61 17.87 -0.63
C VAL A 137 1.88 17.81 -1.97
N THR A 138 1.81 18.91 -2.72
CA THR A 138 1.20 18.94 -4.06
C THR A 138 1.79 17.89 -5.02
N PRO A 139 3.12 17.75 -5.20
CA PRO A 139 3.67 16.71 -6.06
C PRO A 139 3.39 15.31 -5.52
N ILE A 140 3.36 15.10 -4.19
CA ILE A 140 2.99 13.81 -3.59
C ILE A 140 1.57 13.42 -3.99
N VAL A 141 0.61 14.34 -3.90
CA VAL A 141 -0.77 14.13 -4.36
C VAL A 141 -0.80 13.79 -5.85
N GLY A 142 -0.02 14.51 -6.67
CA GLY A 142 0.13 14.22 -8.09
C GLY A 142 0.65 12.80 -8.36
N PHE A 143 1.68 12.37 -7.64
CA PHE A 143 2.22 11.02 -7.76
C PHE A 143 1.21 9.93 -7.35
N ILE A 144 0.39 10.17 -6.33
CA ILE A 144 -0.66 9.22 -5.95
C ILE A 144 -1.69 9.08 -7.08
N TYR A 145 -2.14 10.19 -7.67
CA TYR A 145 -3.06 10.13 -8.81
C TYR A 145 -2.44 9.46 -10.04
N LEU A 146 -1.15 9.70 -10.32
CA LEU A 146 -0.43 8.99 -11.38
C LEU A 146 -0.32 7.49 -11.09
N GLY A 147 -0.07 7.11 -9.83
CA GLY A 147 -0.09 5.73 -9.36
C GLY A 147 -1.44 5.08 -9.61
N ALA A 148 -2.53 5.72 -9.17
CA ALA A 148 -3.90 5.25 -9.39
C ALA A 148 -4.26 5.12 -10.88
N LEU A 149 -3.76 6.01 -11.74
CA LEU A 149 -3.88 5.87 -13.19
C LEU A 149 -3.07 4.66 -13.71
N GLY A 150 -1.88 4.44 -13.18
CA GLY A 150 -1.05 3.27 -13.49
C GLY A 150 -1.71 1.96 -13.05
N SER A 151 -2.44 1.94 -11.94
CA SER A 151 -3.20 0.78 -11.45
C SER A 151 -4.21 0.27 -12.47
N PHE A 152 -4.76 1.15 -13.32
CA PHE A 152 -5.60 0.75 -14.46
C PHE A 152 -4.85 -0.15 -15.47
N PHE A 153 -3.53 0.04 -15.59
CA PHE A 153 -2.62 -0.74 -16.43
C PHE A 153 -1.85 -1.81 -15.65
N TRP A 154 -2.41 -2.30 -14.53
CA TRP A 154 -1.82 -3.37 -13.70
C TRP A 154 -0.49 -3.02 -13.03
N LEU A 155 -0.20 -1.72 -12.85
CA LEU A 155 1.00 -1.27 -12.12
C LEU A 155 1.11 -1.93 -10.74
N ASP A 156 -0.01 -2.06 -10.03
CA ASP A 156 -0.09 -2.68 -8.70
C ASP A 156 0.42 -4.13 -8.71
N LEU A 157 -0.03 -4.94 -9.68
CA LEU A 157 0.40 -6.33 -9.82
C LEU A 157 1.88 -6.39 -10.21
N MET A 158 2.30 -5.58 -11.18
CA MET A 158 3.70 -5.53 -11.60
C MET A 158 4.62 -5.14 -10.43
N TYR A 159 4.21 -4.16 -9.62
CA TYR A 159 4.90 -3.73 -8.43
C TYR A 159 4.94 -4.84 -7.38
N GLY A 160 3.80 -5.49 -7.12
CA GLY A 160 3.71 -6.62 -6.17
C GLY A 160 4.65 -7.76 -6.54
N ILE A 161 4.70 -8.15 -7.82
CA ILE A 161 5.64 -9.16 -8.34
C ILE A 161 7.08 -8.68 -8.24
N ALA A 162 7.36 -7.43 -8.62
CA ALA A 162 8.71 -6.87 -8.54
C ALA A 162 9.24 -6.86 -7.10
N VAL A 163 8.39 -6.52 -6.12
CA VAL A 163 8.76 -6.49 -4.70
C VAL A 163 8.88 -7.90 -4.11
N ALA A 164 7.96 -8.80 -4.42
CA ALA A 164 7.92 -10.13 -3.81
C ALA A 164 8.85 -11.17 -4.49
N ILE A 165 9.21 -10.97 -5.76
CA ILE A 165 10.09 -11.89 -6.52
C ILE A 165 11.33 -11.17 -6.99
N GLY A 166 11.17 -10.07 -7.74
CA GLY A 166 12.26 -9.37 -8.40
C GLY A 166 13.34 -8.87 -7.44
N LEU A 167 12.94 -8.18 -6.37
CA LEU A 167 13.85 -7.66 -5.35
C LEU A 167 14.59 -8.78 -4.60
N PRO A 168 13.90 -9.83 -4.06
CA PRO A 168 14.57 -10.99 -3.48
C PRO A 168 15.57 -11.64 -4.45
N TRP A 169 15.19 -11.88 -5.70
CA TRP A 169 16.06 -12.51 -6.68
C TRP A 169 17.29 -11.68 -7.01
N LEU A 170 17.12 -10.36 -7.14
CA LEU A 170 18.24 -9.43 -7.33
C LEU A 170 19.20 -9.51 -6.15
N LEU A 171 18.68 -9.45 -4.91
CA LEU A 171 19.50 -9.59 -3.71
C LEU A 171 20.21 -10.94 -3.65
N ILE A 172 19.51 -12.04 -3.89
CA ILE A 172 20.16 -13.36 -3.86
C ILE A 172 21.27 -13.42 -4.92
N THR A 173 21.05 -12.89 -6.12
CA THR A 173 22.07 -12.91 -7.20
C THR A 173 23.30 -12.04 -6.92
N LEU A 174 23.14 -10.96 -6.16
CA LEU A 174 24.25 -10.07 -5.83
C LEU A 174 25.09 -10.55 -4.64
N TRP A 175 24.51 -11.37 -3.77
CA TRP A 175 25.11 -11.70 -2.46
C TRP A 175 25.30 -13.20 -2.20
N VAL A 176 24.72 -14.08 -3.04
CA VAL A 176 24.82 -15.56 -2.97
C VAL A 176 25.26 -16.10 -4.32
#